data_AF-A0A0Q4QNZ8-F1
#
_entry.id   AF-A0A0Q4QNZ8-F1
#
_cell.length_a   1.000
_cell.length_b   1.000
_cell.length_c   1.000
_cell.angle_alpha   90.00
_cell.angle_beta   90.00
_cell.angle_gamma   90.00
#
_symmetry.space_group_name_H-M   'P 1'
#
loop_
_entity.id
_entity.type
_entity.pdbx_description
1 polymer ?
#
loop_
_entity_poly.entity_id
_entity_poly.type
_entity_poly.pdbx_seq_one_letter_code
_entity_poly.pdbx_strand_id
1 'polypeptide(L)'
;MRTRLAHALFGASLTAVGLGAALLAPVPALAQVAAWQTGAQPIEFVRGHKHWSETRSHFVVLNPDGNLVVAKADGGYVWGFDTQPNIDHRLVGRVAWQPDGNLVAYDAKGGYLWSALSKDPDSRSRLVLQSNGALQIVSPQRGVLWSSDGKLSAPGAAPVTTAPAPAPKPAPAPAAPAPAAEGVAGKGFPFTAGQTIPQDVEFISPSKRHFLTFQRSGNLVVASAGKKAFLWGLNVLPAVDFRQIRSVRLSSDGNLVGLGEKGNIIWKALNANPDPASRLELSYGGALQLVSPSRGILWSSDGILEQPIRVDSRPAGVSACKPEAGWSKCVQLASPTIKIMGTPKVSDQAITAAANVYAGMFARLKPAFPGSSFNEFRVYMTNGETERQLAALPVVGQMWTDGYGPRSRAALRGGASHDFLWIEEQMICKEGIVTRNEDFAAGRAATGDNAYRSFDQVIHEMAHSIDSRYKLMDTRLRRAYQGDPTEQFPQGVQAWFGAPVREFGAQERVLLQDLFTARATFSCEGVVR
;
A
#
# COMPACT_ATOMS: atom_id res chain seq x y z
N MET A 1 54.06 -69.48 3.69
CA MET A 1 55.17 -68.53 3.53
C MET A 1 54.81 -67.23 4.23
N ARG A 2 55.62 -66.81 5.22
CA ARG A 2 55.53 -65.55 5.96
C ARG A 2 56.47 -64.53 5.30
N THR A 3 56.06 -63.26 5.15
CA THR A 3 56.81 -61.97 5.36
C THR A 3 55.98 -60.84 4.71
N ARG A 4 55.58 -59.74 5.37
CA ARG A 4 56.27 -58.57 5.98
C ARG A 4 56.79 -57.51 4.98
N LEU A 5 56.36 -56.26 5.23
CA LEU A 5 57.00 -54.94 4.95
C LEU A 5 57.13 -54.52 3.45
N ALA A 6 57.20 -53.25 3.03
CA ALA A 6 57.21 -51.91 3.64
C ALA A 6 57.00 -50.83 2.55
N HIS A 7 56.89 -49.58 3.02
CA HIS A 7 56.83 -48.29 2.30
C HIS A 7 57.89 -48.08 1.19
N ALA A 8 57.57 -47.27 0.16
CA ALA A 8 58.04 -45.87 0.03
C ALA A 8 57.92 -45.31 -1.42
N LEU A 9 57.26 -44.14 -1.51
CA LEU A 9 57.56 -42.92 -2.28
C LEU A 9 58.34 -42.97 -3.63
N PHE A 10 57.71 -42.45 -4.69
CA PHE A 10 58.21 -41.52 -5.73
C PHE A 10 56.93 -40.94 -6.40
N GLY A 11 56.67 -39.65 -6.59
CA GLY A 11 57.50 -38.55 -7.03
C GLY A 11 57.14 -38.20 -8.48
N ALA A 12 56.22 -37.26 -8.73
CA ALA A 12 56.02 -36.65 -10.05
C ALA A 12 55.31 -35.28 -9.99
N SER A 13 56.15 -34.25 -10.03
CA SER A 13 56.07 -32.95 -10.73
C SER A 13 54.74 -32.21 -10.96
N LEU A 14 54.74 -30.98 -10.43
CA LEU A 14 53.87 -29.85 -10.76
C LEU A 14 53.90 -29.50 -12.26
N THR A 15 52.72 -29.22 -12.82
CA THR A 15 52.54 -28.16 -13.83
C THR A 15 51.41 -27.24 -13.38
N ALA A 16 51.72 -25.96 -13.29
CA ALA A 16 50.81 -24.90 -12.88
C ALA A 16 49.92 -24.47 -14.05
N VAL A 17 48.61 -24.37 -13.81
CA VAL A 17 47.68 -23.57 -14.62
C VAL A 17 46.98 -22.62 -13.65
N GLY A 18 47.08 -21.32 -13.94
CA GLY A 18 46.68 -20.23 -13.05
C GLY A 18 45.19 -20.23 -12.71
N LEU A 19 44.89 -20.06 -11.42
CA LEU A 19 43.58 -19.68 -10.92
C LEU A 19 43.35 -18.19 -11.19
N GLY A 20 42.46 -17.88 -12.14
CA GLY A 20 41.81 -16.57 -12.20
C GLY A 20 40.86 -16.45 -11.01
N ALA A 21 41.17 -15.56 -10.07
CA ALA A 21 40.28 -15.20 -8.98
C ALA A 21 39.05 -14.47 -9.53
N ALA A 22 37.92 -15.16 -9.61
CA ALA A 22 36.63 -14.51 -9.79
C ALA A 22 36.30 -13.73 -8.51
N LEU A 23 36.24 -12.41 -8.62
CA LEU A 23 35.69 -11.52 -7.59
C LEU A 23 34.24 -11.92 -7.30
N LEU A 24 34.01 -12.64 -6.20
CA LEU A 24 32.69 -12.79 -5.61
C LEU A 24 32.25 -11.43 -5.09
N ALA A 25 31.29 -10.80 -5.77
CA ALA A 25 30.60 -9.65 -5.22
C ALA A 25 29.90 -10.07 -3.90
N PRO A 26 29.98 -9.27 -2.83
CA PRO A 26 29.27 -9.58 -1.61
C PRO A 26 27.76 -9.58 -1.88
N VAL A 27 27.11 -10.69 -1.56
CA VAL A 27 25.65 -10.77 -1.50
C VAL A 27 25.18 -9.68 -0.52
N PRO A 28 24.24 -8.79 -0.89
CA PRO A 28 23.76 -7.80 0.06
C PRO A 28 23.12 -8.54 1.23
N ALA A 29 23.59 -8.25 2.45
CA ALA A 29 22.95 -8.70 3.66
C ALA A 29 21.49 -8.26 3.60
N LEU A 30 20.57 -9.23 3.72
CA LEU A 30 19.14 -8.96 3.88
C LEU A 30 18.98 -7.90 4.98
N ALA A 31 18.41 -6.75 4.63
CA ALA A 31 18.05 -5.74 5.61
C ALA A 31 17.16 -6.41 6.66
N GLN A 32 17.62 -6.47 7.91
CA GLN A 32 16.78 -6.84 9.02
C GLN A 32 15.65 -5.81 9.12
N VAL A 33 14.44 -6.26 8.83
CA VAL A 33 13.22 -5.48 9.05
C VAL A 33 13.10 -5.33 10.56
N ALA A 34 13.17 -4.12 11.11
CA ALA A 34 13.18 -3.92 12.56
C ALA A 34 11.86 -4.39 13.21
N ALA A 35 11.94 -5.00 14.40
CA ALA A 35 10.79 -5.29 15.26
C ALA A 35 9.86 -4.08 15.42
N TRP A 36 8.55 -4.33 15.60
CA TRP A 36 7.69 -3.26 16.12
C TRP A 36 8.14 -2.91 17.53
N GLN A 37 8.78 -1.75 17.59
CA GLN A 37 9.16 -1.05 18.79
C GLN A 37 8.50 0.32 18.70
N THR A 38 7.93 0.80 19.78
CA THR A 38 7.62 2.21 19.85
C THR A 38 8.93 2.99 19.78
N GLY A 39 8.97 4.06 18.99
CA GLY A 39 10.03 5.05 19.16
C GLY A 39 9.93 5.70 20.54
N ALA A 40 10.77 6.70 20.82
CA ALA A 40 10.70 7.49 22.07
C ALA A 40 9.41 8.36 22.19
N GLN A 41 8.33 8.02 21.48
CA GLN A 41 7.14 8.86 21.33
C GLN A 41 5.87 8.08 21.65
N PRO A 42 4.88 8.73 22.30
CA PRO A 42 3.65 8.10 22.76
C PRO A 42 2.82 7.55 21.59
N ILE A 43 2.21 6.39 21.82
CA ILE A 43 1.30 5.74 20.88
C ILE A 43 -0.01 5.52 21.58
N GLU A 44 -1.11 5.97 20.98
CA GLU A 44 -2.44 5.53 21.39
C GLU A 44 -2.85 4.34 20.55
N PHE A 45 -3.22 3.24 21.21
CA PHE A 45 -3.68 2.05 20.53
C PHE A 45 -5.06 2.30 19.94
N VAL A 46 -5.13 2.29 18.61
CA VAL A 46 -6.40 2.38 17.89
C VAL A 46 -7.09 1.02 17.93
N ARG A 47 -8.39 1.01 18.21
CA ARG A 47 -9.17 -0.23 18.25
C ARG A 47 -9.09 -0.98 16.93
N GLY A 48 -8.86 -2.28 17.01
CA GLY A 48 -8.73 -3.18 15.87
C GLY A 48 -7.43 -3.01 15.07
N HIS A 49 -6.58 -2.03 15.40
CA HIS A 49 -5.28 -1.87 14.76
C HIS A 49 -4.26 -2.84 15.36
N LYS A 50 -3.71 -3.73 14.53
CA LYS A 50 -2.72 -4.73 14.91
C LYS A 50 -1.30 -4.19 14.72
N HIS A 51 -0.50 -4.19 15.78
CA HIS A 51 0.93 -3.93 15.72
C HIS A 51 1.69 -5.26 15.77
N TRP A 52 2.45 -5.58 14.72
CA TRP A 52 3.03 -6.91 14.50
C TRP A 52 4.45 -7.03 15.03
N SER A 53 4.82 -8.20 15.57
CA SER A 53 6.22 -8.53 15.87
C SER A 53 7.07 -8.50 14.58
N GLU A 54 8.39 -8.44 14.74
CA GLU A 54 9.35 -8.43 13.63
C GLU A 54 9.09 -9.52 12.59
N THR A 55 8.93 -10.74 13.08
CA THR A 55 8.71 -11.93 12.26
C THR A 55 7.26 -12.09 11.81
N ARG A 56 6.38 -11.15 12.18
CA ARG A 56 4.91 -11.22 12.03
C ARG A 56 4.28 -12.48 12.61
N SER A 57 4.97 -13.16 13.54
CA SER A 57 4.45 -14.34 14.24
C SER A 57 3.40 -13.99 15.30
N HIS A 58 3.41 -12.75 15.79
CA HIS A 58 2.51 -12.23 16.82
C HIS A 58 2.07 -10.80 16.49
N PHE A 59 0.97 -10.35 17.08
CA PHE A 59 0.56 -8.95 17.08
C PHE A 59 -0.05 -8.56 18.42
N VAL A 60 -0.01 -7.26 18.74
CA VAL A 60 -0.77 -6.63 19.82
C VAL A 60 -1.89 -5.77 19.22
N VAL A 61 -3.09 -5.84 19.79
CA VAL A 61 -4.28 -5.10 19.33
C VAL A 61 -5.15 -4.70 20.52
N LEU A 62 -5.71 -3.49 20.49
CA LEU A 62 -6.82 -3.13 21.38
C LEU A 62 -8.13 -3.57 20.73
N ASN A 63 -8.80 -4.57 21.30
CA ASN A 63 -10.05 -5.08 20.76
C ASN A 63 -11.24 -4.13 21.02
N PRO A 64 -12.35 -4.28 20.28
CA PRO A 64 -13.57 -3.51 20.52
C PRO A 64 -14.13 -3.65 21.93
N ASP A 65 -13.92 -4.79 22.58
CA ASP A 65 -14.34 -5.08 23.96
C ASP A 65 -13.47 -4.41 25.05
N GLY A 66 -12.42 -3.68 24.66
CA GLY A 66 -11.50 -3.00 25.57
C GLY A 66 -10.31 -3.86 26.02
N ASN A 67 -10.24 -5.12 25.60
CA ASN A 67 -9.10 -5.97 25.89
C ASN A 67 -7.90 -5.64 24.98
N LEU A 68 -6.77 -5.23 25.55
CA LEU A 68 -5.50 -5.16 24.82
C LEU A 68 -4.91 -6.57 24.77
N VAL A 69 -4.92 -7.19 23.60
CA VAL A 69 -4.55 -8.59 23.39
C VAL A 69 -3.25 -8.69 22.61
N VAL A 70 -2.33 -9.54 23.08
CA VAL A 70 -1.26 -10.13 22.27
C VAL A 70 -1.74 -11.49 21.77
N ALA A 71 -1.66 -11.71 20.47
CA ALA A 71 -2.05 -12.96 19.83
C ALA A 71 -1.01 -13.39 18.79
N LYS A 72 -0.99 -14.69 18.49
CA LYS A 72 -0.28 -15.27 17.34
C LYS A 72 -0.91 -14.83 16.03
N ALA A 73 -0.17 -14.93 14.95
CA ALA A 73 -0.61 -14.57 13.61
C ALA A 73 -1.89 -15.32 13.15
N ASP A 74 -2.06 -16.55 13.62
CA ASP A 74 -3.24 -17.41 13.39
C ASP A 74 -4.43 -17.08 14.31
N GLY A 75 -4.31 -16.08 15.19
CA GLY A 75 -5.33 -15.68 16.14
C GLY A 75 -5.26 -16.40 17.50
N GLY A 76 -4.29 -17.30 17.70
CA GLY A 76 -4.08 -17.95 19.00
C GLY A 76 -3.77 -16.94 20.11
N TYR A 77 -4.56 -16.96 21.19
CA TYR A 77 -4.39 -16.07 22.33
C TYR A 77 -3.04 -16.30 23.05
N VAL A 78 -2.35 -15.23 23.41
CA VAL A 78 -1.09 -15.28 24.18
C VAL A 78 -1.23 -14.56 25.51
N TRP A 79 -1.71 -13.31 25.49
CA TRP A 79 -1.85 -12.48 26.68
C TRP A 79 -2.89 -11.38 26.46
N GLY A 80 -3.49 -10.86 27.52
CA GLY A 80 -4.44 -9.76 27.45
C GLY A 80 -4.73 -9.10 28.80
N PHE A 81 -5.37 -7.93 28.76
CA PHE A 81 -5.84 -7.24 29.97
C PHE A 81 -6.84 -8.05 30.79
N ASP A 82 -7.58 -8.97 30.16
CA ASP A 82 -8.45 -9.94 30.85
C ASP A 82 -7.70 -10.89 31.79
N THR A 83 -6.38 -11.02 31.63
CA THR A 83 -5.50 -11.80 32.53
C THR A 83 -4.71 -10.93 33.51
N GLN A 84 -4.91 -9.61 33.51
CA GLN A 84 -4.21 -8.70 34.42
C GLN A 84 -5.01 -8.46 35.71
N PRO A 85 -4.36 -8.52 36.88
CA PRO A 85 -5.03 -8.18 38.13
C PRO A 85 -5.35 -6.69 38.17
N ASN A 86 -6.48 -6.34 38.79
CA ASN A 86 -6.91 -4.96 39.06
C ASN A 86 -7.22 -4.10 37.81
N ILE A 87 -7.62 -4.72 36.70
CA ILE A 87 -8.24 -4.03 35.57
C ILE A 87 -9.50 -4.80 35.11
N ASP A 88 -10.62 -4.09 34.95
CA ASP A 88 -11.74 -4.61 34.16
C ASP A 88 -11.60 -4.07 32.74
N HIS A 89 -11.13 -4.92 31.82
CA HIS A 89 -10.85 -4.53 30.44
C HIS A 89 -12.08 -3.96 29.72
N ARG A 90 -13.30 -4.31 30.14
CA ARG A 90 -14.55 -3.79 29.55
C ARG A 90 -14.74 -2.30 29.76
N LEU A 91 -14.10 -1.74 30.79
CA LEU A 91 -14.14 -0.31 31.08
C LEU A 91 -13.09 0.47 30.28
N VAL A 92 -12.11 -0.21 29.67
CA VAL A 92 -11.02 0.43 28.94
C VAL A 92 -11.58 1.13 27.71
N GLY A 93 -11.54 2.46 27.74
CA GLY A 93 -11.84 3.34 26.61
C GLY A 93 -10.64 3.55 25.71
N ARG A 94 -9.44 3.62 26.32
CA ARG A 94 -8.20 4.06 25.69
C ARG A 94 -6.99 3.35 26.31
N VAL A 95 -6.00 3.01 25.47
CA VAL A 95 -4.69 2.53 25.92
C VAL A 95 -3.60 3.35 25.25
N ALA A 96 -2.65 3.83 26.03
CA ALA A 96 -1.60 4.71 25.55
C ALA A 96 -0.23 4.29 26.08
N TRP A 97 0.73 4.15 25.17
CA TRP A 97 2.14 4.32 25.45
C TRP A 97 2.42 5.80 25.68
N GLN A 98 3.02 6.14 26.82
CA GLN A 98 3.16 7.51 27.30
C GLN A 98 4.60 8.04 27.19
N PRO A 99 4.79 9.38 27.21
CA PRO A 99 6.13 9.99 27.11
C PRO A 99 7.09 9.64 28.25
N ASP A 100 6.56 9.23 29.41
CA ASP A 100 7.35 8.79 30.56
C ASP A 100 7.90 7.37 30.37
N GLY A 101 7.51 6.66 29.30
CA GLY A 101 7.92 5.29 29.03
C GLY A 101 7.03 4.24 29.72
N ASN A 102 5.77 4.59 30.01
CA ASN A 102 4.78 3.68 30.59
C ASN A 102 3.67 3.32 29.60
N LEU A 103 3.07 2.15 29.77
CA LEU A 103 1.84 1.74 29.07
C LEU A 103 0.67 1.87 30.04
N VAL A 104 -0.31 2.70 29.70
CA VAL A 104 -1.40 3.08 30.61
C VAL A 104 -2.76 2.91 29.94
N ALA A 105 -3.72 2.37 30.67
CA ALA A 105 -5.11 2.21 30.26
C ALA A 105 -6.02 3.19 31.01
N TYR A 106 -6.97 3.76 30.28
CA TYR A 106 -7.96 4.71 30.75
C TYR A 106 -9.37 4.27 30.39
N ASP A 107 -10.36 4.68 31.18
CA ASP A 107 -11.76 4.56 30.81
C ASP A 107 -12.14 5.56 29.70
N ALA A 108 -13.37 5.45 29.19
CA ALA A 108 -13.87 6.32 28.11
C ALA A 108 -13.97 7.81 28.50
N LYS A 109 -13.96 8.14 29.80
CA LYS A 109 -14.01 9.50 30.34
C LYS A 109 -12.60 10.03 30.69
N GLY A 110 -11.56 9.23 30.50
CA GLY A 110 -10.18 9.58 30.83
C GLY A 110 -9.77 9.25 32.27
N GLY A 111 -10.60 8.52 33.02
CA GLY A 111 -10.26 7.99 34.33
C GLY A 111 -9.17 6.92 34.24
N TYR A 112 -8.18 6.96 35.14
CA TYR A 112 -7.11 5.97 35.19
C TYR A 112 -7.65 4.60 35.58
N LEU A 113 -7.26 3.55 34.85
CA LEU A 113 -7.62 2.17 35.15
C LEU A 113 -6.40 1.31 35.52
N TRP A 114 -5.31 1.42 34.76
CA TRP A 114 -4.16 0.53 34.93
C TRP A 114 -2.88 1.10 34.30
N SER A 115 -1.71 0.70 34.80
CA SER A 115 -0.42 0.96 34.18
C SER A 115 0.55 -0.22 34.33
N ALA A 116 1.47 -0.37 33.37
CA ALA A 116 2.49 -1.41 33.37
C ALA A 116 3.58 -1.17 34.42
N LEU A 117 3.90 0.10 34.71
CA LEU A 117 4.89 0.50 35.71
C LEU A 117 4.21 1.34 36.80
N SER A 118 4.33 0.91 38.05
CA SER A 118 3.82 1.65 39.22
C SER A 118 4.84 2.60 39.85
N LYS A 119 6.12 2.49 39.46
CA LYS A 119 7.22 3.36 39.91
C LYS A 119 8.32 3.46 38.86
N ASP A 120 9.02 4.59 38.89
CA ASP A 120 10.24 4.85 38.13
C ASP A 120 10.17 4.56 36.61
N PRO A 121 9.19 5.09 35.86
CA PRO A 121 9.16 4.96 34.40
C PRO A 121 10.38 5.66 33.78
N ASP A 122 10.89 5.16 32.65
CA ASP A 122 12.03 5.76 31.92
C ASP A 122 11.59 6.18 30.53
N SER A 123 11.61 7.49 30.28
CA SER A 123 11.16 8.13 29.04
C SER A 123 11.95 7.70 27.79
N ARG A 124 13.11 7.05 27.98
CA ARG A 124 13.91 6.47 26.88
C ARG A 124 13.53 5.03 26.56
N SER A 125 12.61 4.44 27.33
CA SER A 125 12.15 3.08 27.11
C SER A 125 11.37 2.96 25.81
N ARG A 126 11.26 1.74 25.31
CA ARG A 126 10.44 1.38 24.15
C ARG A 126 9.50 0.26 24.54
N LEU A 127 8.29 0.29 24.00
CA LEU A 127 7.36 -0.84 24.05
C LEU A 127 7.61 -1.70 22.82
N VAL A 128 7.97 -2.96 23.04
CA VAL A 128 8.44 -3.89 22.00
C VAL A 128 7.58 -5.13 22.02
N LEU A 129 7.12 -5.58 20.86
CA LEU A 129 6.51 -6.91 20.71
C LEU A 129 7.54 -7.88 20.13
N GLN A 130 8.00 -8.81 20.99
CA GLN A 130 8.99 -9.82 20.64
C GLN A 130 8.39 -10.91 19.74
N SER A 131 9.25 -11.57 18.96
CA SER A 131 8.88 -12.67 18.05
C SER A 131 8.32 -13.90 18.78
N ASN A 132 8.55 -14.03 20.08
CA ASN A 132 8.00 -15.08 20.95
C ASN A 132 6.65 -14.71 21.59
N GLY A 133 6.10 -13.51 21.32
CA GLY A 133 4.83 -13.05 21.85
C GLY A 133 4.91 -12.30 23.18
N ALA A 134 6.10 -11.98 23.69
CA ALA A 134 6.25 -11.12 24.85
C ALA A 134 6.13 -9.63 24.45
N LEU A 135 5.16 -8.92 25.04
CA LEU A 135 5.08 -7.45 24.98
C LEU A 135 5.91 -6.89 26.15
N GLN A 136 6.93 -6.11 25.83
CA GLN A 136 7.95 -5.69 26.80
C GLN A 136 8.17 -4.18 26.79
N ILE A 137 8.39 -3.61 27.97
CA ILE A 137 8.96 -2.27 28.12
C ILE A 137 10.47 -2.44 28.30
N VAL A 138 11.26 -1.97 27.34
CA VAL A 138 12.72 -2.11 27.34
C VAL A 138 13.37 -0.74 27.50
N SER A 139 14.07 -0.53 28.62
CA SER A 139 14.94 0.62 28.83
C SER A 139 16.32 0.35 28.23
N PRO A 140 16.92 1.32 27.51
CA PRO A 140 18.25 1.17 26.95
C PRO A 140 19.36 1.05 28.01
N GLN A 141 19.10 1.47 29.25
CA GLN A 141 20.08 1.42 30.35
C GLN A 141 19.73 0.40 31.44
N ARG A 142 18.43 0.17 31.68
CA ARG A 142 17.95 -0.67 32.78
C ARG A 142 17.45 -2.05 32.34
N GLY A 143 17.47 -2.34 31.04
CA GLY A 143 16.95 -3.60 30.50
C GLY A 143 15.42 -3.64 30.48
N VAL A 144 14.83 -4.83 30.59
CA VAL A 144 13.37 -5.01 30.56
C VAL A 144 12.77 -4.55 31.88
N LEU A 145 11.94 -3.50 31.84
CA LEU A 145 11.25 -2.93 32.99
C LEU A 145 9.91 -3.61 33.28
N TRP A 146 9.26 -4.13 32.25
CA TRP A 146 7.99 -4.86 32.34
C TRP A 146 7.88 -5.84 31.17
N SER A 147 7.24 -7.00 31.41
CA SER A 147 6.96 -7.99 30.38
C SER A 147 5.61 -8.66 30.62
N SER A 148 4.82 -8.82 29.57
CA SER A 148 3.51 -9.50 29.62
C SER A 148 3.59 -10.97 30.07
N ASP A 149 4.75 -11.61 29.89
CA ASP A 149 5.02 -13.00 30.31
C ASP A 149 5.74 -13.10 31.68
N GLY A 150 5.96 -11.98 32.36
CA GLY A 150 6.64 -11.92 33.66
C GLY A 150 8.16 -12.11 33.62
N LYS A 151 8.77 -12.28 32.43
CA LYS A 151 10.23 -12.50 32.30
C LYS A 151 10.96 -11.20 31.95
N LEU A 152 11.93 -10.81 32.79
CA LEU A 152 12.67 -9.55 32.66
C LEU A 152 14.06 -9.71 32.00
N SER A 153 14.31 -10.78 31.24
CA SER A 153 15.59 -11.02 30.56
C SER A 153 15.71 -10.29 29.21
N ALA A 154 16.90 -9.75 28.90
CA ALA A 154 17.17 -8.99 27.66
C ALA A 154 17.31 -9.89 26.40
N PRO A 155 16.89 -9.45 25.19
CA PRO A 155 17.16 -10.17 23.94
C PRO A 155 18.65 -10.15 23.56
N GLY A 156 19.18 -11.26 23.05
CA GLY A 156 20.59 -11.41 22.66
C GLY A 156 21.05 -10.40 21.61
N ALA A 157 22.07 -9.63 21.94
CA ALA A 157 22.72 -8.65 21.07
C ALA A 157 23.72 -9.32 20.12
N ALA A 158 23.65 -9.02 18.81
CA ALA A 158 24.79 -9.16 17.91
C ALA A 158 25.72 -7.95 18.08
N PRO A 159 27.05 -8.11 18.02
CA PRO A 159 28.00 -7.05 18.36
C PRO A 159 28.12 -6.00 17.25
N VAL A 160 28.09 -4.73 17.65
CA VAL A 160 28.37 -3.56 16.80
C VAL A 160 29.89 -3.43 16.64
N THR A 161 30.40 -3.56 15.41
CA THR A 161 31.77 -3.16 15.07
C THR A 161 31.84 -1.66 14.83
N THR A 162 32.86 -1.03 15.39
CA THR A 162 33.12 0.41 15.44
C THR A 162 33.54 0.98 14.08
N ALA A 163 32.93 2.09 13.68
CA ALA A 163 33.40 2.95 12.58
C ALA A 163 34.13 4.20 13.16
N PRO A 164 35.14 4.78 12.47
CA PRO A 164 35.95 5.87 13.04
C PRO A 164 35.25 7.24 12.99
N ALA A 165 35.68 8.12 13.89
CA ALA A 165 35.10 9.43 14.21
C ALA A 165 35.06 10.44 13.04
N PRO A 166 34.06 11.36 13.02
CA PRO A 166 34.01 12.46 12.05
C PRO A 166 34.83 13.69 12.49
N ALA A 167 35.35 14.41 11.50
CA ALA A 167 36.15 15.65 11.59
C ALA A 167 35.29 16.90 11.98
N PRO A 168 35.90 18.03 12.40
CA PRO A 168 35.22 19.08 13.16
C PRO A 168 34.43 20.09 12.31
N LYS A 169 33.40 20.65 12.97
CA LYS A 169 32.33 21.52 12.49
C LYS A 169 32.78 22.98 12.21
N PRO A 170 32.29 23.67 11.16
CA PRO A 170 32.47 25.12 11.02
C PRO A 170 31.46 25.91 11.87
N ALA A 171 31.90 27.08 12.36
CA ALA A 171 31.19 27.98 13.28
C ALA A 171 29.97 28.72 12.64
N PRO A 172 29.02 29.23 13.46
CA PRO A 172 27.75 29.78 12.97
C PRO A 172 27.84 31.26 12.58
N ALA A 173 27.11 31.65 11.53
CA ALA A 173 26.88 33.05 11.14
C ALA A 173 25.53 33.58 11.72
N PRO A 174 25.39 34.90 11.94
CA PRO A 174 24.44 35.47 12.91
C PRO A 174 23.03 35.71 12.34
N ALA A 175 22.05 35.76 13.26
CA ALA A 175 20.63 35.96 12.98
C ALA A 175 20.23 37.44 12.83
N ALA A 176 19.30 37.72 11.91
CA ALA A 176 18.26 38.77 11.97
C ALA A 176 17.34 38.67 10.73
N PRO A 177 16.17 39.33 10.66
CA PRO A 177 14.97 39.20 11.51
C PRO A 177 13.70 38.90 10.67
N ALA A 178 12.58 38.56 11.32
CA ALA A 178 11.22 38.69 10.74
C ALA A 178 10.59 40.01 11.27
N PRO A 179 9.49 40.60 10.74
CA PRO A 179 8.50 40.06 9.77
C PRO A 179 8.02 41.07 8.68
N ALA A 180 7.20 40.63 7.70
CA ALA A 180 5.99 41.34 7.20
C ALA A 180 5.35 40.65 5.98
N ALA A 181 4.10 41.02 5.73
CA ALA A 181 3.03 40.36 5.01
C ALA A 181 3.05 40.42 3.46
N GLU A 182 2.20 39.54 2.90
CA GLU A 182 1.45 39.61 1.64
C GLU A 182 2.17 39.54 0.27
N GLY A 183 1.68 38.61 -0.57
CA GLY A 183 2.01 38.53 -1.99
C GLY A 183 1.52 37.22 -2.62
N VAL A 184 0.28 37.23 -3.11
CA VAL A 184 -0.27 36.16 -3.96
C VAL A 184 0.43 36.19 -5.33
N ALA A 185 0.99 35.06 -5.77
CA ALA A 185 1.35 34.81 -7.16
C ALA A 185 1.10 33.32 -7.50
N GLY A 186 0.38 33.07 -8.58
CA GLY A 186 -0.17 31.75 -8.94
C GLY A 186 0.87 30.64 -9.19
N LYS A 187 0.39 29.39 -9.10
CA LYS A 187 1.09 28.10 -9.37
C LYS A 187 2.06 27.59 -8.29
N GLY A 188 1.61 27.50 -7.03
CA GLY A 188 2.38 26.93 -5.90
C GLY A 188 2.00 25.51 -5.48
N PHE A 189 1.78 24.58 -6.42
CA PHE A 189 1.45 23.19 -6.13
C PHE A 189 2.43 22.24 -6.83
N PRO A 190 3.06 21.26 -6.14
CA PRO A 190 2.85 20.86 -4.74
C PRO A 190 3.28 21.92 -3.73
N PHE A 191 2.64 21.93 -2.55
CA PHE A 191 3.00 22.89 -1.49
C PHE A 191 4.22 22.40 -0.72
N THR A 192 5.11 23.30 -0.31
CA THR A 192 6.28 23.03 0.53
C THR A 192 6.11 23.63 1.93
N ALA A 193 6.95 23.21 2.88
CA ALA A 193 6.91 23.70 4.24
C ALA A 193 6.87 25.24 4.32
N GLY A 194 6.02 25.76 5.20
CA GLY A 194 5.75 27.19 5.40
C GLY A 194 4.61 27.75 4.55
N GLN A 195 4.10 27.02 3.55
CA GLN A 195 3.05 27.53 2.67
C GLN A 195 1.63 27.27 3.22
N THR A 196 0.78 28.28 3.10
CA THR A 196 -0.66 28.20 3.41
C THR A 196 -1.43 27.85 2.14
N ILE A 197 -2.40 26.94 2.27
CA ILE A 197 -3.30 26.56 1.18
C ILE A 197 -4.35 27.68 1.02
N PRO A 198 -4.41 28.35 -0.14
CA PRO A 198 -5.43 29.35 -0.42
C PRO A 198 -6.84 28.77 -0.33
N GLN A 199 -7.76 29.54 0.26
CA GLN A 199 -9.16 29.17 0.37
C GLN A 199 -9.89 29.34 -0.96
N ASP A 200 -10.83 28.45 -1.25
CA ASP A 200 -11.66 28.39 -2.46
C ASP A 200 -10.88 28.37 -3.78
N VAL A 201 -9.63 27.87 -3.76
CA VAL A 201 -8.82 27.61 -4.95
C VAL A 201 -8.70 26.11 -5.20
N GLU A 202 -8.98 25.69 -6.43
CA GLU A 202 -8.85 24.29 -6.85
C GLU A 202 -7.41 23.99 -7.33
N PHE A 203 -6.76 23.02 -6.69
CA PHE A 203 -5.43 22.51 -7.08
C PHE A 203 -5.56 21.16 -7.75
N ILE A 204 -5.28 21.12 -9.06
CA ILE A 204 -5.56 19.97 -9.92
C ILE A 204 -4.45 18.91 -9.83
N SER A 205 -4.83 17.62 -9.77
CA SER A 205 -3.90 16.49 -9.80
C SER A 205 -3.13 16.40 -11.13
N PRO A 206 -1.97 15.70 -11.18
CA PRO A 206 -1.27 15.43 -12.44
C PRO A 206 -2.15 14.72 -13.49
N SER A 207 -3.08 13.87 -13.04
CA SER A 207 -4.06 13.23 -13.93
C SER A 207 -5.10 14.18 -14.51
N LYS A 208 -5.25 15.39 -13.95
CA LYS A 208 -6.31 16.37 -14.22
C LYS A 208 -7.73 15.91 -13.86
N ARG A 209 -7.85 14.81 -13.12
CA ARG A 209 -9.13 14.18 -12.79
C ARG A 209 -9.58 14.45 -11.36
N HIS A 210 -8.72 15.03 -10.54
CA HIS A 210 -8.99 15.29 -9.13
C HIS A 210 -8.51 16.69 -8.79
N PHE A 211 -9.08 17.27 -7.75
CA PHE A 211 -8.62 18.53 -7.21
C PHE A 211 -8.69 18.53 -5.69
N LEU A 212 -7.78 19.29 -5.09
CA LEU A 212 -7.79 19.68 -3.68
C LEU A 212 -8.38 21.08 -3.58
N THR A 213 -9.26 21.31 -2.60
CA THR A 213 -9.75 22.66 -2.25
C THR A 213 -9.87 22.80 -0.74
N PHE A 214 -9.44 23.94 -0.20
CA PHE A 214 -9.79 24.35 1.16
C PHE A 214 -11.00 25.26 1.10
N GLN A 215 -12.14 24.85 1.66
CA GLN A 215 -13.42 25.52 1.46
C GLN A 215 -13.70 26.59 2.53
N ARG A 216 -14.59 27.54 2.24
CA ARG A 216 -15.19 28.46 3.22
C ARG A 216 -15.83 27.81 4.44
N SER A 217 -16.28 26.56 4.32
CA SER A 217 -16.81 25.76 5.43
C SER A 217 -15.76 25.37 6.48
N GLY A 218 -14.47 25.57 6.19
CA GLY A 218 -13.35 25.05 6.98
C GLY A 218 -12.94 23.63 6.59
N ASN A 219 -13.65 23.00 5.65
CA ASN A 219 -13.30 21.66 5.18
C ASN A 219 -12.18 21.70 4.13
N LEU A 220 -11.16 20.84 4.29
CA LEU A 220 -10.19 20.54 3.24
C LEU A 220 -10.70 19.31 2.49
N VAL A 221 -10.94 19.43 1.19
CA VAL A 221 -11.62 18.42 0.38
C VAL A 221 -10.79 18.02 -0.83
N VAL A 222 -10.77 16.72 -1.10
CA VAL A 222 -10.36 16.15 -2.37
C VAL A 222 -11.60 15.62 -3.10
N ALA A 223 -11.76 16.01 -4.35
CA ALA A 223 -12.89 15.64 -5.18
C ALA A 223 -12.46 15.39 -6.64
N SER A 224 -13.33 14.76 -7.44
CA SER A 224 -13.11 14.57 -8.87
C SER A 224 -13.35 15.88 -9.65
N ALA A 225 -12.46 16.24 -10.58
CA ALA A 225 -12.52 17.51 -11.32
C ALA A 225 -13.75 17.66 -12.23
N GLY A 226 -14.32 16.55 -12.70
CA GLY A 226 -15.51 16.54 -13.55
C GLY A 226 -16.81 16.69 -12.74
N LYS A 227 -17.31 15.56 -12.23
CA LYS A 227 -18.59 15.51 -11.49
C LYS A 227 -18.54 16.14 -10.10
N LYS A 228 -17.38 16.63 -9.65
CA LYS A 228 -17.14 17.13 -8.28
C LYS A 228 -17.55 16.12 -7.20
N ALA A 229 -17.49 14.83 -7.52
CA ALA A 229 -17.75 13.77 -6.56
C ALA A 229 -16.69 13.78 -5.46
N PHE A 230 -17.13 13.71 -4.21
CA PHE A 230 -16.29 13.70 -3.01
C PHE A 230 -15.45 12.41 -2.95
N LEU A 231 -14.14 12.55 -2.67
CA LEU A 231 -13.24 11.42 -2.42
C LEU A 231 -12.79 11.36 -0.96
N TRP A 232 -12.38 12.51 -0.40
CA TRP A 232 -11.92 12.61 0.97
C TRP A 232 -12.06 14.05 1.48
N GLY A 233 -12.20 14.21 2.79
CA GLY A 233 -12.10 15.51 3.43
C GLY A 233 -12.00 15.41 4.94
N LEU A 234 -11.71 16.52 5.61
CA LEU A 234 -11.63 16.55 7.08
C LEU A 234 -12.95 16.18 7.75
N ASN A 235 -14.08 16.36 7.06
CA ASN A 235 -15.41 15.98 7.52
C ASN A 235 -15.61 14.47 7.73
N VAL A 236 -14.76 13.60 7.18
CA VAL A 236 -14.84 12.14 7.44
C VAL A 236 -14.03 11.72 8.65
N LEU A 237 -13.32 12.65 9.30
CA LEU A 237 -12.54 12.37 10.50
C LEU A 237 -13.39 12.64 11.75
N PRO A 238 -13.77 11.61 12.53
CA PRO A 238 -14.78 11.74 13.60
C PRO A 238 -14.34 12.64 14.77
N ALA A 239 -13.03 12.85 14.93
CA ALA A 239 -12.46 13.68 16.00
C ALA A 239 -12.15 15.13 15.56
N VAL A 240 -12.57 15.54 14.35
CA VAL A 240 -12.21 16.85 13.78
C VAL A 240 -13.46 17.68 13.55
N ASP A 241 -13.61 18.78 14.32
CA ASP A 241 -14.62 19.80 14.01
C ASP A 241 -14.09 20.77 12.95
N PHE A 242 -14.13 20.34 11.68
CA PHE A 242 -13.56 21.10 10.56
C PHE A 242 -14.16 22.51 10.41
N ARG A 243 -15.37 22.75 10.93
CA ARG A 243 -16.04 24.06 10.89
C ARG A 243 -15.32 25.13 11.71
N GLN A 244 -14.45 24.73 12.64
CA GLN A 244 -13.61 25.64 13.40
C GLN A 244 -12.30 25.99 12.67
N ILE A 245 -11.96 25.28 11.60
CA ILE A 245 -10.74 25.52 10.83
C ILE A 245 -10.91 26.79 9.99
N ARG A 246 -9.94 27.70 10.11
CA ARG A 246 -9.88 28.98 9.38
C ARG A 246 -8.72 29.04 8.41
N SER A 247 -7.68 28.23 8.62
CA SER A 247 -6.52 28.14 7.75
C SER A 247 -6.01 26.70 7.69
N VAL A 248 -5.55 26.28 6.51
CA VAL A 248 -4.80 25.02 6.34
C VAL A 248 -3.44 25.37 5.77
N ARG A 249 -2.37 24.82 6.34
CA ARG A 249 -1.00 25.06 5.88
C ARG A 249 -0.13 23.84 6.03
N LEU A 250 0.93 23.80 5.25
CA LEU A 250 2.08 22.95 5.53
C LEU A 250 3.00 23.74 6.46
N SER A 251 3.06 23.36 7.75
CA SER A 251 3.90 24.06 8.73
C SER A 251 5.38 23.96 8.40
N SER A 252 6.22 24.79 9.04
CA SER A 252 7.66 24.85 8.77
C SER A 252 8.41 23.56 9.14
N ASP A 253 7.85 22.75 10.03
CA ASP A 253 8.32 21.40 10.33
C ASP A 253 7.91 20.36 9.27
N GLY A 254 7.13 20.79 8.27
CA GLY A 254 6.62 20.00 7.16
C GLY A 254 5.41 19.12 7.50
N ASN A 255 4.64 19.47 8.53
CA ASN A 255 3.35 18.82 8.82
C ASN A 255 2.17 19.54 8.16
N LEU A 256 1.18 18.81 7.66
CA LEU A 256 -0.08 19.42 7.22
C LEU A 256 -0.97 19.69 8.44
N VAL A 257 -1.32 20.95 8.68
CA VAL A 257 -2.11 21.37 9.85
C VAL A 257 -3.32 22.21 9.46
N GLY A 258 -4.44 21.94 10.14
CA GLY A 258 -5.64 22.77 10.15
C GLY A 258 -5.69 23.60 11.42
N LEU A 259 -5.81 24.91 11.27
CA LEU A 259 -5.72 25.91 12.34
C LEU A 259 -7.06 26.60 12.56
N GLY A 260 -7.38 26.85 13.83
CA GLY A 260 -8.52 27.66 14.24
C GLY A 260 -8.26 29.16 14.18
N GLU A 261 -9.24 29.94 14.62
CA GLU A 261 -9.24 31.42 14.56
C GLU A 261 -8.07 32.06 15.31
N LYS A 262 -7.60 31.44 16.40
CA LYS A 262 -6.45 31.92 17.19
C LYS A 262 -5.12 31.29 16.79
N GLY A 263 -5.07 30.59 15.65
CA GLY A 263 -3.89 29.83 15.21
C GLY A 263 -3.63 28.54 15.98
N ASN A 264 -4.56 28.11 16.85
CA ASN A 264 -4.48 26.82 17.53
C ASN A 264 -4.67 25.67 16.54
N ILE A 265 -3.90 24.59 16.69
CA ILE A 265 -4.02 23.40 15.84
C ILE A 265 -5.28 22.63 16.23
N ILE A 266 -6.22 22.52 15.28
CA ILE A 266 -7.43 21.70 15.42
C ILE A 266 -7.17 20.30 14.87
N TRP A 267 -6.38 20.21 13.81
CA TRP A 267 -6.03 18.94 13.18
C TRP A 267 -4.60 18.99 12.62
N LYS A 268 -3.94 17.83 12.61
CA LYS A 268 -2.63 17.63 12.00
C LYS A 268 -2.56 16.25 11.34
N ALA A 269 -1.89 16.15 10.20
CA ALA A 269 -1.71 14.89 9.48
C ALA A 269 -0.77 13.93 10.23
N LEU A 270 0.34 14.47 10.76
CA LEU A 270 1.31 13.70 11.53
C LEU A 270 1.21 14.03 13.02
N ASN A 271 1.22 13.00 13.85
CA ASN A 271 1.29 13.17 15.30
C ASN A 271 2.73 13.31 15.81
N ALA A 272 3.72 12.85 15.04
CA ALA A 272 5.14 12.93 15.34
C ALA A 272 6.01 12.89 14.08
N ASN A 273 7.27 13.31 14.21
CA ASN A 273 8.33 13.22 13.19
C ASN A 273 7.97 13.81 11.81
N PRO A 274 7.47 15.04 11.73
CA PRO A 274 7.32 15.72 10.44
C PRO A 274 8.70 15.98 9.81
N ASP A 275 8.77 16.02 8.49
CA ASP A 275 10.00 16.33 7.76
C ASP A 275 9.91 17.75 7.21
N PRO A 276 10.77 18.71 7.59
CA PRO A 276 10.77 20.04 7.00
C PRO A 276 10.94 20.07 5.48
N ALA A 277 11.52 19.01 4.90
CA ALA A 277 11.63 18.83 3.46
C ALA A 277 10.36 18.25 2.80
N SER A 278 9.29 18.00 3.58
CA SER A 278 8.04 17.46 3.07
C SER A 278 7.39 18.43 2.09
N ARG A 279 6.69 17.85 1.12
CA ARG A 279 5.75 18.55 0.27
C ARG A 279 4.36 17.91 0.35
N LEU A 280 3.34 18.72 0.20
CA LEU A 280 1.96 18.28 0.07
C LEU A 280 1.62 18.21 -1.42
N GLU A 281 1.23 17.04 -1.89
CA GLU A 281 0.87 16.78 -3.28
C GLU A 281 -0.41 15.97 -3.40
N LEU A 282 -1.00 15.98 -4.58
CA LEU A 282 -2.16 15.17 -4.93
C LEU A 282 -1.67 14.13 -5.91
N SER A 283 -1.77 12.86 -5.53
CA SER A 283 -1.30 11.75 -6.34
C SER A 283 -2.06 11.68 -7.66
N TYR A 284 -1.51 10.94 -8.63
CA TYR A 284 -2.20 10.70 -9.91
C TYR A 284 -3.61 10.12 -9.71
N GLY A 285 -3.77 9.25 -8.71
CA GLY A 285 -5.04 8.61 -8.32
C GLY A 285 -5.95 9.46 -7.43
N GLY A 286 -5.57 10.69 -7.08
CA GLY A 286 -6.40 11.58 -6.27
C GLY A 286 -6.30 11.37 -4.77
N ALA A 287 -5.19 10.82 -4.26
CA ALA A 287 -4.90 10.80 -2.83
C ALA A 287 -4.08 12.04 -2.43
N LEU A 288 -4.49 12.75 -1.37
CA LEU A 288 -3.70 13.84 -0.80
C LEU A 288 -2.57 13.24 0.03
N GLN A 289 -1.33 13.57 -0.33
CA GLN A 289 -0.13 12.93 0.22
C GLN A 289 0.84 13.97 0.77
N LEU A 290 1.36 13.66 1.95
CA LEU A 290 2.49 14.36 2.54
C LEU A 290 3.75 13.53 2.30
N VAL A 291 4.64 14.01 1.43
CA VAL A 291 5.77 13.22 0.92
C VAL A 291 7.09 13.84 1.34
N SER A 292 7.89 13.06 2.04
CA SER A 292 9.30 13.35 2.33
C SER A 292 10.18 12.84 1.19
N PRO A 293 11.14 13.65 0.70
CA PRO A 293 12.13 13.20 -0.28
C PRO A 293 12.99 12.03 0.21
N SER A 294 13.24 11.93 1.52
CA SER A 294 14.14 10.93 2.10
C SER A 294 13.40 9.72 2.70
N ARG A 295 12.16 9.91 3.14
CA ARG A 295 11.38 8.89 3.88
C ARG A 295 10.15 8.40 3.14
N GLY A 296 9.87 8.91 1.94
CA GLY A 296 8.70 8.54 1.16
C GLY A 296 7.41 9.18 1.70
N ILE A 297 6.29 8.49 1.55
CA ILE A 297 4.96 9.02 1.95
C ILE A 297 4.82 8.93 3.47
N LEU A 298 4.73 10.08 4.13
CA LEU A 298 4.56 10.16 5.58
C LEU A 298 3.09 10.06 6.01
N TRP A 299 2.19 10.57 5.17
CA TRP A 299 0.75 10.52 5.39
C TRP A 299 0.03 10.54 4.04
N SER A 300 -1.09 9.83 3.95
CA SER A 300 -1.96 9.82 2.76
C SER A 300 -3.42 9.76 3.17
N SER A 301 -4.28 10.51 2.48
CA SER A 301 -5.73 10.56 2.74
C SER A 301 -6.44 9.22 2.56
N ASP A 302 -5.89 8.33 1.73
CA ASP A 302 -6.40 6.97 1.49
C ASP A 302 -5.75 5.91 2.38
N GLY A 303 -4.80 6.32 3.24
CA GLY A 303 -4.04 5.47 4.15
C GLY A 303 -2.92 4.65 3.50
N ILE A 304 -2.63 4.84 2.21
CA ILE A 304 -1.57 4.11 1.51
C ILE A 304 -0.26 4.90 1.59
N LEU A 305 0.71 4.34 2.31
CA LEU A 305 2.04 4.96 2.54
C LEU A 305 3.13 4.40 1.61
N GLU A 306 2.75 3.54 0.68
CA GLU A 306 3.63 3.02 -0.37
C GLU A 306 3.54 3.90 -1.62
N GLN A 307 4.67 4.13 -2.28
CA GLN A 307 4.68 4.84 -3.56
C GLN A 307 3.85 4.09 -4.60
N PRO A 308 3.07 4.79 -5.44
CA PRO A 308 2.34 4.15 -6.52
C PRO A 308 3.27 3.38 -7.45
N ILE A 309 2.87 2.17 -7.83
CA ILE A 309 3.61 1.35 -8.79
C ILE A 309 3.43 1.98 -10.18
N ARG A 310 4.56 2.38 -10.79
CA ARG A 310 4.61 2.94 -12.15
C ARG A 310 4.31 1.86 -13.18
N VAL A 311 3.20 2.00 -13.90
CA VAL A 311 2.78 0.98 -14.87
C VAL A 311 3.58 1.03 -16.17
N ASP A 312 4.24 2.15 -16.46
CA ASP A 312 5.10 2.35 -17.64
C ASP A 312 6.52 1.79 -17.46
N SER A 313 6.91 1.44 -16.24
CA SER A 313 8.26 0.92 -15.94
C SER A 313 8.44 -0.51 -16.43
N ARG A 314 9.66 -0.91 -16.82
CA ARG A 314 9.91 -2.31 -17.19
C ARG A 314 9.72 -3.20 -15.95
N PRO A 315 8.83 -4.21 -15.96
CA PRO A 315 8.52 -4.97 -14.77
C PRO A 315 9.71 -5.87 -14.40
N ALA A 316 10.04 -5.94 -13.10
CA ALA A 316 10.97 -6.95 -12.61
C ALA A 316 10.37 -8.36 -12.81
N GLY A 317 11.18 -9.31 -13.27
CA GLY A 317 10.71 -10.67 -13.49
C GLY A 317 9.75 -10.83 -14.68
N VAL A 318 9.79 -9.93 -15.66
CA VAL A 318 9.09 -10.08 -16.95
C VAL A 318 10.07 -10.27 -18.10
N SER A 319 9.83 -11.30 -18.90
CA SER A 319 10.60 -11.63 -20.10
C SER A 319 9.72 -11.70 -21.34
N ALA A 320 10.31 -11.53 -22.53
CA ALA A 320 9.61 -11.82 -23.77
C ALA A 320 9.34 -13.33 -23.88
N CYS A 321 8.21 -13.72 -24.46
CA CYS A 321 7.87 -15.10 -24.78
C CYS A 321 7.48 -15.27 -26.24
N LYS A 322 7.37 -16.52 -26.68
CA LYS A 322 6.83 -16.83 -28.01
C LYS A 322 5.31 -16.64 -27.99
N PRO A 323 4.73 -15.79 -28.86
CA PRO A 323 3.28 -15.66 -28.98
C PRO A 323 2.63 -16.98 -29.43
N GLU A 324 1.44 -17.24 -28.92
CA GLU A 324 0.60 -18.35 -29.40
C GLU A 324 0.05 -18.05 -30.80
N ALA A 325 -0.46 -19.09 -31.49
CA ALA A 325 -0.99 -18.93 -32.84
C ALA A 325 -2.13 -17.89 -32.88
N GLY A 326 -2.07 -16.97 -33.83
CA GLY A 326 -3.02 -15.84 -33.94
C GLY A 326 -2.63 -14.60 -33.14
N TRP A 327 -1.59 -14.67 -32.30
CA TRP A 327 -1.10 -13.55 -31.48
C TRP A 327 0.28 -13.07 -31.98
N SER A 328 0.61 -11.82 -31.69
CA SER A 328 1.83 -11.18 -32.25
C SER A 328 2.83 -10.73 -31.20
N LYS A 329 2.37 -10.51 -29.98
CA LYS A 329 3.19 -10.06 -28.86
C LYS A 329 3.00 -11.01 -27.69
N CYS A 330 4.04 -11.19 -26.89
CA CYS A 330 3.99 -12.03 -25.70
C CYS A 330 5.05 -11.58 -24.69
N VAL A 331 4.63 -11.32 -23.46
CA VAL A 331 5.51 -11.24 -22.30
C VAL A 331 5.06 -12.22 -21.23
N GLN A 332 5.98 -12.67 -20.39
CA GLN A 332 5.72 -13.62 -19.34
C GLN A 332 6.18 -13.09 -17.99
N LEU A 333 5.28 -13.09 -17.01
CA LEU A 333 5.59 -12.91 -15.60
C LEU A 333 6.25 -14.17 -15.05
N ALA A 334 7.26 -14.04 -14.18
CA ALA A 334 7.98 -15.19 -13.62
C ALA A 334 7.27 -15.83 -12.41
N SER A 335 6.51 -15.06 -11.63
CA SER A 335 5.87 -15.55 -10.41
C SER A 335 4.59 -14.76 -10.08
N PRO A 336 3.40 -15.34 -10.31
CA PRO A 336 3.18 -16.60 -11.01
C PRO A 336 3.54 -16.55 -12.50
N THR A 337 3.64 -17.72 -13.14
CA THR A 337 3.90 -17.79 -14.58
C THR A 337 2.65 -17.38 -15.36
N ILE A 338 2.57 -16.12 -15.79
CA ILE A 338 1.44 -15.60 -16.57
C ILE A 338 1.95 -15.09 -17.91
N LYS A 339 1.35 -15.55 -19.01
CA LYS A 339 1.63 -15.06 -20.36
C LYS A 339 0.62 -13.99 -20.73
N ILE A 340 1.11 -12.79 -21.06
CA ILE A 340 0.30 -11.68 -21.55
C ILE A 340 0.58 -11.52 -23.04
N MET A 341 -0.41 -11.82 -23.85
CA MET A 341 -0.36 -11.81 -25.30
C MET A 341 -1.12 -10.62 -25.86
N GLY A 342 -0.63 -10.06 -26.95
CA GLY A 342 -1.26 -8.94 -27.63
C GLY A 342 -1.39 -9.18 -29.13
N THR A 343 -2.45 -8.63 -29.72
CA THR A 343 -2.57 -8.49 -31.18
C THR A 343 -1.53 -7.49 -31.70
N PRO A 344 -1.34 -7.37 -33.03
CA PRO A 344 -0.47 -6.33 -33.59
C PRO A 344 -0.83 -4.90 -33.17
N LYS A 345 -2.12 -4.63 -32.90
CA LYS A 345 -2.62 -3.30 -32.55
C LYS A 345 -2.34 -2.92 -31.09
N VAL A 346 -2.12 -3.90 -30.21
CA VAL A 346 -1.85 -3.62 -28.80
C VAL A 346 -0.46 -3.00 -28.66
N SER A 347 -0.35 -1.89 -27.92
CA SER A 347 0.92 -1.24 -27.64
C SER A 347 1.77 -2.05 -26.63
N ASP A 348 3.11 -1.96 -26.76
CA ASP A 348 4.01 -2.59 -25.78
C ASP A 348 3.85 -1.96 -24.39
N GLN A 349 3.46 -0.69 -24.35
CA GLN A 349 3.15 0.04 -23.13
C GLN A 349 1.93 -0.53 -22.41
N ALA A 350 0.86 -0.89 -23.13
CA ALA A 350 -0.32 -1.51 -22.53
C ALA A 350 -0.02 -2.90 -21.96
N ILE A 351 0.75 -3.72 -22.69
CA ILE A 351 1.21 -5.03 -22.22
C ILE A 351 2.06 -4.89 -20.94
N THR A 352 3.00 -3.94 -20.95
CA THR A 352 3.85 -3.64 -19.80
C THR A 352 3.03 -3.16 -18.60
N ALA A 353 2.04 -2.30 -18.84
CA ALA A 353 1.17 -1.78 -17.81
C ALA A 353 0.33 -2.89 -17.15
N ALA A 354 -0.26 -3.78 -17.95
CA ALA A 354 -0.99 -4.94 -17.43
C ALA A 354 -0.07 -5.86 -16.62
N ALA A 355 1.15 -6.12 -17.11
CA ALA A 355 2.13 -6.93 -16.40
C ALA A 355 2.50 -6.35 -15.03
N ASN A 356 2.74 -5.04 -14.93
CA ASN A 356 3.03 -4.37 -13.66
C ASN A 356 1.84 -4.42 -12.69
N VAL A 357 0.62 -4.22 -13.20
CA VAL A 357 -0.60 -4.33 -12.39
C VAL A 357 -0.71 -5.72 -11.78
N TYR A 358 -0.61 -6.77 -12.60
CA TYR A 358 -0.72 -8.14 -12.12
C TYR A 358 0.44 -8.52 -11.19
N ALA A 359 1.68 -8.19 -11.52
CA ALA A 359 2.82 -8.41 -10.62
C ALA A 359 2.58 -7.77 -9.25
N GLY A 360 2.11 -6.53 -9.22
CA GLY A 360 1.80 -5.81 -7.98
C GLY A 360 0.67 -6.42 -7.17
N MET A 361 -0.38 -6.93 -7.85
CA MET A 361 -1.48 -7.64 -7.21
C MET A 361 -1.04 -8.99 -6.63
N PHE A 362 -0.37 -9.82 -7.43
CA PHE A 362 0.04 -11.17 -7.04
C PHE A 362 1.11 -11.17 -5.95
N ALA A 363 2.03 -10.19 -5.94
CA ALA A 363 3.00 -10.02 -4.84
C ALA A 363 2.34 -9.75 -3.49
N ARG A 364 1.05 -9.38 -3.49
CA ARG A 364 0.27 -9.06 -2.29
C ARG A 364 -0.78 -10.11 -1.96
N LEU A 365 -0.88 -11.23 -2.69
CA LEU A 365 -1.75 -12.32 -2.25
C LEU A 365 -1.20 -12.96 -0.97
N LYS A 366 -2.10 -13.33 -0.05
CA LYS A 366 -1.70 -14.09 1.14
C LYS A 366 -1.28 -15.51 0.76
N PRO A 367 -0.43 -16.18 1.56
CA PRO A 367 -0.01 -17.56 1.32
C PRO A 367 -1.16 -18.58 1.17
N ALA A 368 -2.32 -18.32 1.79
CA ALA A 368 -3.53 -19.14 1.63
C ALA A 368 -4.13 -19.09 0.22
N PHE A 369 -3.76 -18.09 -0.58
CA PHE A 369 -4.15 -17.88 -1.97
C PHE A 369 -2.88 -17.83 -2.81
N PRO A 370 -2.18 -18.98 -2.95
CA PRO A 370 -0.86 -18.98 -3.55
C PRO A 370 -0.96 -18.55 -5.01
N GLY A 371 -0.16 -17.56 -5.40
CA GLY A 371 -0.13 -17.09 -6.79
C GLY A 371 0.16 -18.22 -7.79
N SER A 372 0.90 -19.25 -7.38
CA SER A 372 1.22 -20.42 -8.23
C SER A 372 -0.01 -21.17 -8.77
N SER A 373 -1.21 -20.98 -8.23
CA SER A 373 -2.45 -21.47 -8.84
C SER A 373 -2.77 -20.82 -10.20
N PHE A 374 -2.11 -19.70 -10.51
CA PHE A 374 -2.14 -19.00 -11.79
C PHE A 374 -0.93 -19.31 -12.67
N ASN A 375 -0.13 -20.32 -12.34
CA ASN A 375 0.92 -20.75 -13.25
C ASN A 375 0.31 -21.23 -14.58
N GLU A 376 0.94 -20.81 -15.67
CA GLU A 376 0.46 -20.90 -17.05
C GLU A 376 -0.81 -20.11 -17.35
N PHE A 377 -1.29 -19.21 -16.49
CA PHE A 377 -2.47 -18.40 -16.82
C PHE A 377 -2.21 -17.50 -18.05
N ARG A 378 -3.22 -17.34 -18.91
CA ARG A 378 -3.11 -16.52 -20.13
C ARG A 378 -3.91 -15.23 -20.00
N VAL A 379 -3.32 -14.12 -20.39
CA VAL A 379 -4.01 -12.85 -20.60
C VAL A 379 -3.92 -12.49 -22.07
N TYR A 380 -5.05 -12.27 -22.70
CA TYR A 380 -5.16 -11.88 -24.10
C TYR A 380 -5.56 -10.41 -24.16
N MET A 381 -4.78 -9.60 -24.87
CA MET A 381 -5.02 -8.18 -25.04
C MET A 381 -5.39 -7.87 -26.48
N THR A 382 -6.46 -7.08 -26.66
CA THR A 382 -6.92 -6.55 -27.95
C THR A 382 -6.94 -5.02 -27.91
N ASN A 383 -7.01 -4.37 -29.06
CA ASN A 383 -7.10 -2.92 -29.20
C ASN A 383 -7.95 -2.54 -30.42
N GLY A 384 -9.27 -2.52 -30.26
CA GLY A 384 -10.20 -2.06 -31.30
C GLY A 384 -10.24 -2.94 -32.56
N GLU A 385 -10.00 -4.24 -32.43
CA GLU A 385 -10.28 -5.21 -33.48
C GLU A 385 -11.76 -5.20 -33.87
N THR A 386 -12.02 -5.40 -35.16
CA THR A 386 -13.38 -5.61 -35.66
C THR A 386 -13.91 -6.96 -35.20
N GLU A 387 -15.24 -7.15 -35.23
CA GLU A 387 -15.88 -8.42 -34.89
C GLU A 387 -15.32 -9.60 -35.71
N ARG A 388 -15.10 -9.42 -37.03
CA ARG A 388 -14.47 -10.47 -37.86
C ARG A 388 -13.05 -10.80 -37.40
N GLN A 389 -12.29 -9.80 -36.96
CA GLN A 389 -10.93 -10.02 -36.45
C GLN A 389 -10.97 -10.74 -35.09
N LEU A 390 -11.84 -10.33 -34.18
CA LEU A 390 -12.02 -10.98 -32.87
C LEU A 390 -12.51 -12.43 -33.02
N ALA A 391 -13.47 -12.69 -33.90
CA ALA A 391 -13.98 -14.03 -34.18
C ALA A 391 -12.91 -14.97 -34.76
N ALA A 392 -11.89 -14.43 -35.41
CA ALA A 392 -10.76 -15.19 -35.96
C ALA A 392 -9.65 -15.45 -34.92
N LEU A 393 -9.68 -14.81 -33.75
CA LEU A 393 -8.71 -15.03 -32.69
C LEU A 393 -9.10 -16.28 -31.88
N PRO A 394 -8.18 -17.27 -31.74
CA PRO A 394 -8.40 -18.40 -30.86
C PRO A 394 -8.73 -17.93 -29.43
N VAL A 395 -9.57 -18.69 -28.72
CA VAL A 395 -10.05 -18.41 -27.36
C VAL A 395 -11.01 -17.20 -27.26
N VAL A 396 -10.63 -16.03 -27.76
CA VAL A 396 -11.46 -14.82 -27.72
C VAL A 396 -12.71 -14.96 -28.60
N GLY A 397 -12.57 -15.53 -29.80
CA GLY A 397 -13.71 -15.78 -30.69
C GLY A 397 -14.78 -16.71 -30.09
N GLN A 398 -14.41 -17.59 -29.17
CA GLN A 398 -15.35 -18.50 -28.49
C GLN A 398 -16.06 -17.82 -27.32
N MET A 399 -15.36 -16.95 -26.56
CA MET A 399 -16.02 -16.10 -25.57
C MET A 399 -17.04 -15.14 -26.20
N TRP A 400 -16.84 -14.78 -27.46
CA TRP A 400 -17.74 -13.89 -28.20
C TRP A 400 -19.08 -14.53 -28.56
N THR A 401 -19.11 -15.85 -28.81
CA THR A 401 -20.29 -16.54 -29.35
C THR A 401 -21.40 -16.82 -28.34
N ASP A 402 -21.11 -16.73 -27.04
CA ASP A 402 -22.05 -17.10 -25.97
C ASP A 402 -22.98 -15.96 -25.52
N GLY A 403 -23.72 -15.36 -26.47
CA GLY A 403 -24.96 -14.63 -26.16
C GLY A 403 -24.90 -13.10 -26.02
N TYR A 404 -23.86 -12.43 -26.51
CA TYR A 404 -23.67 -10.98 -26.28
C TYR A 404 -24.38 -10.03 -27.28
N GLY A 405 -25.07 -10.55 -28.30
CA GLY A 405 -25.90 -9.77 -29.23
C GLY A 405 -25.14 -8.75 -30.12
N PRO A 406 -25.86 -7.94 -30.93
CA PRO A 406 -25.27 -7.04 -31.93
C PRO A 406 -24.59 -5.78 -31.36
N ARG A 407 -24.82 -5.44 -30.09
CA ARG A 407 -24.22 -4.28 -29.41
C ARG A 407 -22.87 -4.60 -28.78
N SER A 408 -22.40 -5.81 -28.96
CA SER A 408 -21.23 -6.37 -28.34
C SER A 408 -19.99 -5.52 -28.60
N ARG A 409 -19.69 -5.18 -29.86
CA ARG A 409 -18.56 -4.35 -30.26
C ARG A 409 -18.45 -2.98 -29.56
N ALA A 410 -19.57 -2.38 -29.12
CA ALA A 410 -19.62 -1.01 -28.62
C ALA A 410 -19.41 -0.87 -27.10
N ALA A 411 -19.15 -1.97 -26.38
CA ALA A 411 -18.86 -1.95 -24.95
C ALA A 411 -17.36 -2.17 -24.72
N LEU A 412 -16.79 -1.49 -23.73
CA LEU A 412 -15.46 -1.84 -23.21
C LEU A 412 -15.56 -3.28 -22.70
N ARG A 413 -14.71 -4.18 -23.22
CA ARG A 413 -14.86 -5.62 -22.95
C ARG A 413 -13.64 -6.22 -22.31
N GLY A 414 -13.94 -6.95 -21.26
CA GLY A 414 -13.07 -7.94 -20.66
C GLY A 414 -13.90 -9.20 -20.44
N GLY A 415 -13.21 -10.32 -20.34
CA GLY A 415 -13.83 -11.60 -20.11
C GLY A 415 -12.90 -12.44 -19.26
N ALA A 416 -13.33 -12.77 -18.06
CA ALA A 416 -12.61 -13.65 -17.17
C ALA A 416 -13.11 -15.08 -17.32
N SER A 417 -12.17 -16.02 -17.31
CA SER A 417 -12.44 -17.43 -17.10
C SER A 417 -11.55 -17.96 -15.99
N HIS A 418 -11.67 -19.26 -15.73
CA HIS A 418 -10.79 -19.96 -14.82
C HIS A 418 -9.33 -19.92 -15.30
N ASP A 419 -9.03 -20.14 -16.58
CA ASP A 419 -7.66 -20.37 -17.09
C ASP A 419 -7.07 -19.25 -17.95
N PHE A 420 -7.91 -18.31 -18.36
CA PHE A 420 -7.47 -17.16 -19.10
C PHE A 420 -8.35 -15.94 -18.85
N LEU A 421 -7.80 -14.79 -19.23
CA LEU A 421 -8.46 -13.51 -19.20
C LEU A 421 -8.34 -12.84 -20.57
N TRP A 422 -9.39 -12.16 -21.02
CA TRP A 422 -9.35 -11.25 -22.15
C TRP A 422 -9.59 -9.82 -21.65
N ILE A 423 -8.78 -8.86 -22.11
CA ILE A 423 -8.94 -7.43 -21.83
C ILE A 423 -8.63 -6.58 -23.07
N GLU A 424 -9.13 -5.35 -23.09
CA GLU A 424 -8.82 -4.35 -24.11
C GLU A 424 -7.77 -3.34 -23.63
N GLU A 425 -6.91 -2.86 -24.52
CA GLU A 425 -5.94 -1.79 -24.22
C GLU A 425 -6.61 -0.52 -23.67
N GLN A 426 -7.83 -0.22 -24.13
CA GLN A 426 -8.64 0.89 -23.65
C GLN A 426 -8.96 0.80 -22.14
N MET A 427 -8.77 -0.36 -21.51
CA MET A 427 -8.96 -0.58 -20.07
C MET A 427 -7.82 -0.05 -19.19
N ILE A 428 -6.67 0.29 -19.79
CA ILE A 428 -5.49 0.73 -19.03
C ILE A 428 -4.83 1.96 -19.64
N CYS A 429 -4.83 3.03 -18.86
CA CYS A 429 -4.17 4.29 -19.12
C CYS A 429 -4.57 4.95 -20.45
N LYS A 430 -5.84 4.80 -20.84
CA LYS A 430 -6.38 5.29 -22.10
C LYS A 430 -7.71 6.02 -21.95
N GLU A 431 -7.93 6.98 -22.84
CA GLU A 431 -9.17 7.76 -22.94
C GLU A 431 -10.11 7.13 -23.97
N GLY A 432 -11.32 6.84 -23.52
CA GLY A 432 -12.43 6.42 -24.36
C GLY A 432 -12.38 4.98 -24.86
N ILE A 433 -13.47 4.60 -25.54
CA ILE A 433 -13.61 3.31 -26.21
C ILE A 433 -13.72 3.58 -27.70
N VAL A 434 -12.69 3.19 -28.46
CA VAL A 434 -12.59 3.45 -29.90
C VAL A 434 -13.84 2.95 -30.63
N THR A 435 -14.23 1.71 -30.40
CA THR A 435 -15.37 1.09 -31.08
C THR A 435 -16.71 1.76 -30.74
N ARG A 436 -16.93 2.17 -29.48
CA ARG A 436 -18.14 2.90 -29.09
C ARG A 436 -18.21 4.28 -29.72
N ASN A 437 -17.07 4.97 -29.79
CA ASN A 437 -17.00 6.29 -30.40
C ASN A 437 -17.21 6.24 -31.92
N GLU A 438 -16.68 5.21 -32.59
CA GLU A 438 -16.97 4.93 -34.00
C GLU A 438 -18.46 4.65 -34.24
N ASP A 439 -19.09 3.83 -33.37
CA ASP A 439 -20.51 3.53 -33.49
C ASP A 439 -21.38 4.75 -33.20
N PHE A 440 -21.00 5.60 -32.26
CA PHE A 440 -21.67 6.89 -32.01
C PHE A 440 -21.54 7.83 -33.22
N ALA A 441 -20.33 8.00 -33.76
CA ALA A 441 -20.08 8.85 -34.93
C ALA A 441 -20.85 8.37 -36.17
N ALA A 442 -21.07 7.06 -36.30
CA ALA A 442 -21.84 6.46 -37.37
C ALA A 442 -23.35 6.33 -37.09
N GLY A 443 -23.85 6.89 -35.98
CA GLY A 443 -25.27 6.85 -35.60
C GLY A 443 -25.78 5.46 -35.17
N ARG A 444 -24.89 4.50 -34.93
CA ARG A 444 -25.20 3.14 -34.46
C ARG A 444 -25.31 3.05 -32.93
N ALA A 445 -24.75 4.01 -32.20
CA ALA A 445 -24.88 4.14 -30.75
C ALA A 445 -25.48 5.50 -30.38
N ALA A 446 -26.25 5.54 -29.28
CA ALA A 446 -26.86 6.78 -28.78
C ALA A 446 -25.84 7.74 -28.13
N THR A 447 -24.73 7.20 -27.60
CA THR A 447 -23.69 7.97 -26.93
C THR A 447 -22.30 7.38 -27.22
N GLY A 448 -21.30 8.27 -27.33
CA GLY A 448 -19.89 7.89 -27.29
C GLY A 448 -19.40 7.69 -25.85
N ASP A 449 -18.17 7.23 -25.71
CA ASP A 449 -17.46 7.08 -24.45
C ASP A 449 -16.04 7.61 -24.59
N ASN A 450 -15.82 8.79 -24.02
CA ASN A 450 -14.51 9.45 -23.92
C ASN A 450 -13.96 9.40 -22.49
N ALA A 451 -14.47 8.49 -21.64
CA ALA A 451 -14.04 8.41 -20.26
C ALA A 451 -12.62 7.84 -20.16
N TYR A 452 -11.77 8.45 -19.33
CA TYR A 452 -10.45 7.91 -19.02
C TYR A 452 -10.55 6.71 -18.08
N ARG A 453 -9.80 5.66 -18.40
CA ARG A 453 -9.60 4.46 -17.58
C ARG A 453 -8.15 4.41 -17.15
N SER A 454 -7.92 4.23 -15.84
CA SER A 454 -6.56 4.19 -15.31
C SER A 454 -6.01 2.78 -15.40
N PHE A 455 -6.44 1.91 -14.50
CA PHE A 455 -6.06 0.50 -14.43
C PHE A 455 -7.20 -0.28 -13.77
N ASP A 456 -8.30 0.40 -13.48
CA ASP A 456 -9.43 -0.08 -12.71
C ASP A 456 -10.02 -1.32 -13.39
N GLN A 457 -10.28 -1.27 -14.68
CA GLN A 457 -10.88 -2.38 -15.42
C GLN A 457 -9.93 -3.59 -15.53
N VAL A 458 -8.62 -3.37 -15.68
CA VAL A 458 -7.63 -4.46 -15.67
C VAL A 458 -7.61 -5.20 -14.33
N ILE A 459 -7.73 -4.49 -13.22
CA ILE A 459 -7.83 -5.08 -11.88
C ILE A 459 -9.16 -5.82 -11.71
N HIS A 460 -10.25 -5.22 -12.18
CA HIS A 460 -11.60 -5.78 -12.10
C HIS A 460 -11.66 -7.17 -12.74
N GLU A 461 -11.19 -7.26 -13.97
CA GLU A 461 -11.23 -8.49 -14.74
C GLU A 461 -10.36 -9.60 -14.12
N MET A 462 -9.18 -9.24 -13.61
CA MET A 462 -8.36 -10.20 -12.86
C MET A 462 -9.02 -10.66 -11.55
N ALA A 463 -9.82 -9.80 -10.90
CA ALA A 463 -10.55 -10.17 -9.69
C ALA A 463 -11.59 -11.26 -9.95
N HIS A 464 -12.29 -11.24 -11.09
CA HIS A 464 -13.16 -12.36 -11.49
C HIS A 464 -12.38 -13.67 -11.64
N SER A 465 -11.18 -13.64 -12.23
CA SER A 465 -10.33 -14.84 -12.32
C SER A 465 -9.83 -15.30 -10.95
N ILE A 466 -9.51 -14.38 -10.02
CA ILE A 466 -9.19 -14.69 -8.61
C ILE A 466 -10.36 -15.39 -7.92
N ASP A 467 -11.59 -14.88 -8.10
CA ASP A 467 -12.79 -15.54 -7.58
C ASP A 467 -12.95 -16.94 -8.17
N SER A 468 -12.93 -17.07 -9.49
CA SER A 468 -13.09 -18.35 -10.17
C SER A 468 -12.04 -19.38 -9.73
N ARG A 469 -10.77 -18.97 -9.64
CA ARG A 469 -9.66 -19.85 -9.27
C ARG A 469 -9.72 -20.32 -7.83
N TYR A 470 -10.11 -19.45 -6.90
CA TYR A 470 -10.17 -19.76 -5.48
C TYR A 470 -11.58 -20.11 -4.97
N LYS A 471 -12.57 -20.15 -5.87
CA LYS A 471 -13.98 -20.46 -5.59
C LYS A 471 -14.53 -19.62 -4.44
N LEU A 472 -14.29 -18.31 -4.48
CA LEU A 472 -14.65 -17.41 -3.38
C LEU A 472 -16.18 -17.24 -3.30
N MET A 473 -16.86 -17.28 -4.45
CA MET A 473 -18.30 -17.13 -4.61
C MET A 473 -19.11 -18.05 -3.71
N ASP A 474 -18.67 -19.29 -3.55
CA ASP A 474 -19.46 -20.34 -2.88
C ASP A 474 -19.52 -20.19 -1.35
N THR A 475 -18.52 -19.54 -0.75
CA THR A 475 -18.36 -19.57 0.72
C THR A 475 -18.01 -18.22 1.35
N ARG A 476 -17.29 -17.35 0.63
CA ARG A 476 -16.73 -16.11 1.18
C ARG A 476 -17.45 -14.88 0.66
N LEU A 477 -17.67 -14.77 -0.65
CA LEU A 477 -18.25 -13.56 -1.24
C LEU A 477 -19.71 -13.34 -0.78
N ARG A 478 -20.55 -14.38 -0.82
CA ARG A 478 -21.95 -14.29 -0.37
C ARG A 478 -22.13 -13.88 1.10
N ARG A 479 -21.09 -14.02 1.93
CA ARG A 479 -21.10 -13.56 3.33
C ARG A 479 -20.66 -12.09 3.47
N ALA A 480 -19.78 -11.64 2.59
CA ALA A 480 -19.18 -10.31 2.66
C ALA A 480 -20.03 -9.23 1.98
N TYR A 481 -20.82 -9.59 0.97
CA TYR A 481 -21.59 -8.68 0.13
C TYR A 481 -23.10 -8.81 0.34
N GLN A 482 -23.81 -7.68 0.26
CA GLN A 482 -25.26 -7.64 0.24
C GLN A 482 -25.75 -7.65 -1.22
N GLY A 483 -26.46 -8.69 -1.63
CA GLY A 483 -26.95 -8.87 -2.99
C GLY A 483 -26.03 -9.75 -3.84
N ASP A 484 -25.95 -9.49 -5.14
CA ASP A 484 -25.11 -10.25 -6.07
C ASP A 484 -23.65 -9.78 -5.99
N PRO A 485 -22.73 -10.60 -5.46
CA PRO A 485 -21.32 -10.23 -5.33
C PRO A 485 -20.55 -10.24 -6.65
N THR A 486 -21.13 -10.76 -7.75
CA THR A 486 -20.41 -11.01 -9.02
C THR A 486 -19.63 -9.78 -9.48
N GLU A 487 -20.26 -8.60 -9.47
CA GLU A 487 -19.63 -7.32 -9.83
C GLU A 487 -19.11 -6.54 -8.61
N GLN A 488 -19.72 -6.76 -7.45
CA GLN A 488 -19.37 -6.03 -6.24
C GLN A 488 -17.99 -6.42 -5.70
N PHE A 489 -17.60 -7.69 -5.86
CA PHE A 489 -16.28 -8.18 -5.43
C PHE A 489 -15.13 -7.61 -6.27
N PRO A 490 -15.15 -7.68 -7.61
CA PRO A 490 -14.18 -6.97 -8.44
C PRO A 490 -14.07 -5.48 -8.12
N GLN A 491 -15.20 -4.78 -7.91
CA GLN A 491 -15.20 -3.40 -7.45
C GLN A 491 -14.51 -3.23 -6.08
N GLY A 492 -14.74 -4.20 -5.18
CA GLY A 492 -13.99 -4.46 -3.95
C GLY A 492 -12.46 -4.44 -4.14
N VAL A 493 -11.99 -5.22 -5.11
CA VAL A 493 -10.56 -5.33 -5.39
C VAL A 493 -10.04 -4.04 -6.04
N GLN A 494 -10.82 -3.38 -6.91
CA GLN A 494 -10.44 -2.11 -7.55
C GLN A 494 -10.06 -1.03 -6.52
N ALA A 495 -10.94 -0.67 -5.59
CA ALA A 495 -10.57 0.34 -4.59
C ALA A 495 -9.59 -0.18 -3.51
N TRP A 496 -9.45 -1.51 -3.33
CA TRP A 496 -8.37 -2.05 -2.50
C TRP A 496 -7.01 -1.62 -3.07
N PHE A 497 -6.90 -1.67 -4.40
CA PHE A 497 -5.73 -1.28 -5.18
C PHE A 497 -5.76 0.16 -5.73
N GLY A 498 -6.51 1.06 -5.08
CA GLY A 498 -6.44 2.50 -5.36
C GLY A 498 -7.15 2.95 -6.65
N ALA A 499 -8.05 2.13 -7.20
CA ALA A 499 -8.99 2.52 -8.24
C ALA A 499 -10.41 2.68 -7.65
N PRO A 500 -10.71 3.77 -6.94
CA PRO A 500 -11.99 3.92 -6.27
C PRO A 500 -13.15 4.06 -7.25
N VAL A 501 -13.98 3.02 -7.27
CA VAL A 501 -15.32 3.01 -7.90
C VAL A 501 -16.43 3.17 -6.87
N ARG A 502 -16.18 2.81 -5.60
CA ARG A 502 -17.07 2.98 -4.44
C ARG A 502 -16.32 2.80 -3.11
N GLU A 503 -16.95 3.19 -2.00
CA GLU A 503 -16.50 2.81 -0.67
C GLU A 503 -16.85 1.34 -0.35
N PHE A 504 -16.03 0.70 0.50
CA PHE A 504 -16.26 -0.68 0.92
C PHE A 504 -16.86 -0.76 2.32
N GLY A 505 -17.79 -1.69 2.47
CA GLY A 505 -18.34 -2.07 3.77
C GLY A 505 -17.27 -2.71 4.66
N ALA A 506 -17.53 -2.75 5.97
CA ALA A 506 -16.62 -3.37 6.94
C ALA A 506 -16.33 -4.85 6.63
N GLN A 507 -17.33 -5.60 6.18
CA GLN A 507 -17.18 -7.02 5.84
C GLN A 507 -16.39 -7.25 4.54
N GLU A 508 -16.61 -6.43 3.52
CA GLU A 508 -15.81 -6.43 2.30
C GLU A 508 -14.33 -6.16 2.61
N ARG A 509 -14.06 -5.22 3.52
CA ARG A 509 -12.70 -4.93 3.97
C ARG A 509 -12.04 -6.13 4.66
N VAL A 510 -12.77 -6.84 5.52
CA VAL A 510 -12.27 -8.07 6.15
C VAL A 510 -11.93 -9.13 5.10
N LEU A 511 -12.82 -9.35 4.13
CA LEU A 511 -12.56 -10.27 3.02
C LEU A 511 -11.31 -9.90 2.23
N LEU A 512 -11.14 -8.62 1.88
CA LEU A 512 -9.97 -8.16 1.13
C LEU A 512 -8.68 -8.25 1.96
N GLN A 513 -8.77 -7.99 3.27
CA GLN A 513 -7.69 -8.23 4.23
C GLN A 513 -7.35 -9.71 4.39
N ASP A 514 -8.27 -10.63 4.11
CA ASP A 514 -8.01 -12.07 4.10
C ASP A 514 -7.33 -12.51 2.80
N LEU A 515 -7.67 -11.89 1.68
CA LEU A 515 -7.08 -12.20 0.37
C LEU A 515 -5.68 -11.61 0.20
N PHE A 516 -5.48 -10.36 0.63
CA PHE A 516 -4.25 -9.61 0.38
C PHE A 516 -3.47 -9.27 1.66
N THR A 517 -2.14 -9.25 1.57
CA THR A 517 -1.22 -8.88 2.66
C THR A 517 -1.14 -7.37 2.87
N ALA A 518 -1.34 -6.59 1.81
CA ALA A 518 -1.28 -5.13 1.81
C ALA A 518 -2.13 -4.54 0.67
N ARG A 519 -2.36 -3.23 0.75
CA ARG A 519 -2.91 -2.42 -0.36
C ARG A 519 -1.77 -1.92 -1.25
N ALA A 520 -2.10 -1.46 -2.45
CA ALA A 520 -1.18 -0.71 -3.31
C ALA A 520 -1.99 0.31 -4.13
N THR A 521 -1.29 1.22 -4.81
CA THR A 521 -1.89 1.98 -5.91
C THR A 521 -0.99 1.85 -7.14
N PHE A 522 -1.54 2.12 -8.31
CA PHE A 522 -0.81 2.16 -9.56
C PHE A 522 -0.87 3.57 -10.15
N SER A 523 0.10 3.92 -10.99
CA SER A 523 0.14 5.23 -11.65
C SER A 523 0.35 5.06 -13.16
N CYS A 524 -0.53 5.70 -13.93
CA CYS A 524 -0.39 5.88 -15.38
C CYS A 524 0.43 7.12 -15.75
N GLU A 525 1.03 7.78 -14.77
CA GLU A 525 1.96 8.87 -15.06
C GLU A 525 3.09 8.36 -15.96
N GLY A 526 3.48 9.14 -16.97
CA GLY A 526 4.45 8.74 -17.98
C GLY A 526 3.90 7.87 -19.12
N VAL A 527 2.64 7.44 -19.06
CA VAL A 527 1.99 6.74 -20.17
C VAL A 527 1.56 7.72 -21.27
N VAL A 528 1.87 7.39 -22.53
CA VAL A 528 1.43 8.20 -23.68
C VAL A 528 -0.06 7.94 -23.89
N ARG A 529 -0.86 9.00 -23.70
CA ARG A 529 -2.32 8.95 -23.80
C ARG A 529 -2.79 8.64 -25.22
#